data_AF-A0A166NDV7-F1
#
_entry.id   AF-A0A166NDV7-F1
#
_cell.length_a   1.000
_cell.length_b   1.000
_cell.length_c   1.000
_cell.angle_alpha   90.00
_cell.angle_beta   90.00
_cell.angle_gamma   90.00
#
_symmetry.space_group_name_H-M   'P 1'
#
loop_
_entity.id
_entity.type
_entity.pdbx_description
1 polymer ?
#
loop_
_entity_poly.entity_id
_entity_poly.type
_entity_poly.pdbx_seq_one_letter_code
_entity_poly.pdbx_strand_id
1 'polypeptide(L)'
;MSVLTQQTLKEFGIEFFDTYDKLSPCYDVKSIEKITDAYLDQFLFFEADNCKRGLFPSWIKPADTEPPPLLVYKWCQGMNNLADVWEPCKGECDVFMEAVLSKVHEKIDLTTLNHLIRLIMVPGKNNLWRI
;
A
#
# COMPACT_ATOMS: atom_id res chain seq x y z
N MET A 1 -13.52 18.83 13.39
CA MET A 1 -14.26 19.48 12.29
C MET A 1 -13.42 19.37 11.02
N SER A 2 -13.24 18.16 10.47
CA SER A 2 -12.47 17.98 9.23
C SER A 2 -12.94 16.75 8.44
N VAL A 3 -12.95 15.57 9.06
CA VAL A 3 -13.25 14.31 8.34
C VAL A 3 -14.68 14.25 7.77
N LEU A 4 -15.68 14.79 8.48
CA LEU A 4 -17.08 14.77 8.01
C LEU A 4 -17.57 16.02 7.28
N THR A 5 -16.83 17.14 7.37
CA THR A 5 -17.38 18.47 6.99
C THR A 5 -16.67 19.11 5.82
N GLN A 6 -15.42 18.73 5.53
CA GLN A 6 -14.66 19.32 4.43
C GLN A 6 -14.73 18.42 3.19
N GLN A 7 -15.55 18.80 2.21
CA GLN A 7 -15.66 18.12 0.90
C GLN A 7 -14.76 18.74 -0.17
N THR A 8 -14.19 19.91 0.09
CA THR A 8 -13.32 20.64 -0.83
C THR A 8 -11.95 20.86 -0.18
N LEU A 9 -10.94 20.27 -0.80
CA LEU A 9 -9.54 20.48 -0.43
C LEU A 9 -9.06 21.84 -0.96
N LYS A 10 -8.09 22.44 -0.27
CA LYS A 10 -7.43 23.66 -0.73
C LYS A 10 -6.41 23.34 -1.82
N GLU A 11 -5.95 24.37 -2.52
CA GLU A 11 -4.90 24.23 -3.53
C GLU A 11 -3.61 23.66 -2.92
N PHE A 12 -2.94 22.80 -3.67
CA PHE A 12 -1.67 22.17 -3.28
C PHE A 12 -0.54 22.70 -4.16
N GLY A 13 0.63 22.93 -3.56
CA GLY A 13 1.86 23.25 -4.29
C GLY A 13 2.50 21.97 -4.85
N ILE A 14 3.09 22.06 -6.04
CA ILE A 14 3.92 20.99 -6.61
C ILE A 14 5.31 21.55 -6.85
N GLU A 15 6.29 20.94 -6.20
CA GLU A 15 7.72 21.18 -6.43
C GLU A 15 8.35 19.91 -6.98
N PHE A 16 9.48 20.02 -7.69
CA PHE A 16 10.20 18.86 -8.19
C PHE A 16 11.54 18.74 -7.48
N PHE A 17 11.74 17.60 -6.84
CA PHE A 17 13.03 17.25 -6.27
C PHE A 17 13.89 16.60 -7.35
N ASP A 18 15.05 17.21 -7.62
CA ASP A 18 15.99 16.71 -8.60
C ASP A 18 17.01 15.79 -7.93
N THR A 19 17.00 14.52 -8.35
CA THR A 19 17.98 13.52 -7.91
C THR A 19 19.14 13.40 -8.90
N TYR A 20 19.25 14.32 -9.87
CA TYR A 20 20.20 14.34 -11.00
C TYR A 20 20.06 13.18 -12.01
N ASP A 21 19.25 12.17 -11.70
CA ASP A 21 18.82 11.10 -12.61
C ASP A 21 17.32 11.20 -12.94
N LYS A 22 16.50 11.49 -11.92
CA LYS A 22 15.04 11.58 -12.03
C LYS A 22 14.50 12.76 -11.24
N LEU A 23 13.47 13.40 -11.79
CA LEU A 23 12.66 14.40 -11.12
C LEU A 23 11.50 13.71 -10.41
N SER A 24 11.45 13.83 -9.08
CA SER A 24 10.37 13.28 -8.27
C SER A 24 9.44 14.41 -7.81
N PRO A 25 8.11 14.31 -8.01
CA PRO A 25 7.19 15.33 -7.56
C PRO A 25 7.08 15.32 -6.02
N CYS A 26 7.15 16.51 -5.42
CA CYS A 26 6.94 16.77 -4.01
C CYS A 26 5.68 17.64 -3.84
N TYR A 27 4.72 17.14 -3.07
CA TYR A 27 3.45 17.83 -2.85
C TYR A 27 3.49 18.61 -1.53
N ASP A 28 3.28 19.92 -1.60
CA ASP A 28 3.14 20.75 -0.39
C ASP A 28 1.67 20.91 -0.01
N VAL A 29 1.29 20.21 1.05
CA VAL A 29 -0.03 20.25 1.67
C VAL A 29 -0.05 21.21 2.86
N LYS A 30 -1.16 21.91 3.07
CA LYS A 30 -1.31 22.82 4.21
C LYS A 30 -1.19 22.08 5.55
N SER A 31 -0.51 22.68 6.53
CA SER A 31 -0.24 22.04 7.82
C SER A 31 -1.48 21.53 8.57
N ILE A 32 -2.62 22.23 8.48
CA ILE A 32 -3.87 21.80 9.15
C ILE A 32 -4.45 20.52 8.52
N GLU A 33 -4.33 20.37 7.20
CA GLU A 33 -4.78 19.18 6.47
C GLU A 33 -3.79 18.03 6.68
N LYS A 34 -2.48 18.32 6.71
CA LYS A 34 -1.44 17.33 7.06
C LYS A 34 -1.72 16.63 8.41
N ILE A 35 -2.20 17.35 9.42
CA ILE A 35 -2.53 16.76 10.74
C ILE A 35 -3.71 15.78 10.63
N THR A 36 -4.75 16.16 9.88
CA THR A 36 -5.94 15.32 9.75
C THR A 36 -5.66 14.08 8.90
N ASP A 37 -4.85 14.23 7.86
CA ASP A 37 -4.42 13.13 7.00
C ASP A 37 -3.51 12.16 7.76
N ALA A 38 -2.56 12.68 8.54
CA ALA A 38 -1.69 11.85 9.38
C ALA A 38 -2.49 11.04 10.42
N TYR A 39 -3.52 11.64 11.03
CA TYR A 39 -4.40 10.93 11.95
C TYR A 39 -5.20 9.84 11.24
N LEU A 40 -5.75 10.14 10.07
CA LEU A 40 -6.53 9.18 9.28
C LEU A 40 -5.66 8.00 8.81
N ASP A 41 -4.45 8.29 8.32
CA ASP A 41 -3.48 7.28 7.87
C ASP A 41 -3.16 6.29 8.99
N GLN A 42 -2.79 6.81 10.16
CA GLN A 42 -2.49 5.99 11.34
C GLN A 42 -3.70 5.14 11.77
N PHE A 43 -4.91 5.72 11.74
CA PHE A 43 -6.12 5.01 12.08
C PHE A 43 -6.42 3.87 11.09
N LEU A 44 -6.30 4.13 9.79
CA LEU A 44 -6.58 3.16 8.73
C LEU A 44 -5.60 1.99 8.79
N PHE A 45 -4.30 2.26 8.93
CA PHE A 45 -3.30 1.19 9.07
C PHE A 45 -3.54 0.35 10.32
N PHE A 46 -3.87 0.98 11.44
CA PHE A 46 -4.18 0.26 12.68
C PHE A 46 -5.41 -0.64 12.57
N GLU A 47 -6.47 -0.22 11.87
CA GLU A 47 -7.64 -1.07 11.62
C GLU A 47 -7.40 -2.15 10.57
N ALA A 48 -6.58 -1.86 9.57
CA ALA A 48 -6.26 -2.78 8.48
C ALA A 48 -5.32 -3.90 8.90
N ASP A 49 -4.48 -3.65 9.91
CA ASP A 49 -3.46 -4.59 10.34
C ASP A 49 -4.05 -5.96 10.74
N ASN A 50 -3.19 -6.97 10.58
CA ASN A 50 -3.49 -8.38 10.76
C ASN A 50 -4.03 -8.72 12.15
N CYS A 51 -3.76 -7.88 13.15
CA CYS A 51 -4.30 -8.04 14.50
C CYS A 51 -5.79 -7.66 14.65
N LYS A 52 -6.38 -6.86 13.74
CA LYS A 52 -7.77 -6.40 13.84
C LYS A 52 -8.70 -6.94 12.76
N ARG A 53 -8.29 -6.88 11.48
CA ARG A 53 -9.13 -7.30 10.35
C ARG A 53 -8.43 -8.20 9.34
N GLY A 54 -7.09 -8.27 9.33
CA GLY A 54 -6.38 -9.10 8.35
C GLY A 54 -6.62 -8.65 6.91
N LEU A 55 -6.67 -7.34 6.67
CA LEU A 55 -7.02 -6.80 5.35
C LEU A 55 -5.94 -7.10 4.31
N PHE A 56 -4.67 -7.03 4.71
CA PHE A 56 -3.53 -7.21 3.81
C PHE A 56 -2.87 -8.58 3.99
N PRO A 57 -2.89 -9.45 2.98
CA PRO A 57 -2.18 -10.73 3.03
C PRO A 57 -0.66 -10.55 3.10
N SER A 58 0.02 -11.59 3.58
CA SER A 58 1.46 -11.57 3.90
C SER A 58 2.41 -11.33 2.72
N TRP A 59 1.94 -11.43 1.47
CA TRP A 59 2.72 -11.14 0.26
C TRP A 59 2.78 -9.65 -0.09
N ILE A 60 1.95 -8.81 0.54
CA ILE A 60 2.04 -7.35 0.38
C ILE A 60 3.23 -6.86 1.21
N LYS A 61 4.17 -6.20 0.54
CA LYS A 61 5.40 -5.65 1.12
C LYS A 61 5.52 -4.17 0.72
N PRO A 62 6.13 -3.31 1.54
CA PRO A 62 6.81 -3.58 2.82
C PRO A 62 5.84 -3.89 3.97
N ALA A 63 6.30 -4.66 4.96
CA ALA A 63 5.54 -4.97 6.17
C ALA A 63 6.37 -4.59 7.40
N ASP A 64 5.71 -4.17 8.49
CA ASP A 64 6.38 -3.68 9.71
C ASP A 64 7.22 -4.74 10.43
N THR A 65 7.01 -6.01 10.12
CA THR A 65 7.67 -7.15 10.77
C THR A 65 9.10 -7.40 10.30
N GLU A 66 9.51 -6.85 9.15
CA GLU A 66 10.81 -7.17 8.58
C GLU A 66 11.43 -6.05 7.73
N PRO A 67 12.74 -5.79 7.89
CA PRO A 67 13.44 -4.86 7.02
C PRO A 67 13.73 -5.49 5.64
N PRO A 68 14.01 -4.67 4.61
CA PRO A 68 14.22 -5.16 3.24
C PRO A 68 15.30 -6.27 3.08
N PRO A 69 16.47 -6.22 3.76
CA PRO A 69 17.44 -7.31 3.67
C PRO A 69 16.93 -8.64 4.24
N LEU A 70 16.11 -8.59 5.30
CA LEU A 70 15.52 -9.79 5.89
C LEU A 70 14.45 -10.40 4.98
N LEU A 71 13.70 -9.57 4.24
CA LEU A 71 12.75 -10.03 3.23
C LEU A 71 13.47 -10.85 2.15
N VAL A 72 14.58 -10.35 1.62
CA VAL A 72 15.38 -11.07 0.61
C VAL A 72 15.89 -12.39 1.18
N TYR A 73 16.39 -12.39 2.43
CA TYR A 73 16.85 -13.60 3.10
C TYR A 73 15.73 -14.65 3.24
N LYS A 74 14.55 -14.25 3.73
CA LYS A 74 13.40 -15.14 3.88
C LYS A 74 12.86 -15.63 2.54
N TRP A 75 12.92 -14.80 1.50
CA TRP A 75 12.55 -15.22 0.15
C TRP A 75 13.46 -16.34 -0.32
N CYS A 76 14.78 -16.14 -0.30
CA CYS A 76 15.77 -17.16 -0.68
C CYS A 76 15.62 -18.44 0.15
N GLN A 77 15.39 -18.31 1.46
CA GLN A 77 15.14 -19.46 2.34
C GLN A 77 13.83 -20.18 1.98
N GLY A 78 12.76 -19.43 1.69
CA GLY A 78 11.48 -19.98 1.29
C GLY A 78 11.59 -20.81 0.01
N MET A 79 12.37 -20.32 -0.96
CA MET A 79 12.65 -21.05 -2.20
C MET A 79 13.40 -22.35 -1.96
N ASN A 80 14.45 -22.30 -1.13
CA ASN A 80 15.27 -23.47 -0.86
C ASN A 80 14.52 -24.56 -0.06
N ASN A 81 13.45 -24.18 0.64
CA ASN A 81 12.63 -25.11 1.42
C ASN A 81 11.50 -25.77 0.61
N LEU A 82 11.32 -25.40 -0.66
CA LEU A 82 10.35 -26.06 -1.54
C LEU A 82 10.87 -27.44 -1.94
N ALA A 83 9.95 -28.41 -2.07
CA ALA A 83 10.29 -29.78 -2.45
C ALA A 83 10.72 -29.85 -3.91
N ASP A 84 11.79 -30.60 -4.18
CA ASP A 84 12.28 -30.99 -5.52
C ASP A 84 12.60 -29.84 -6.49
N VAL A 85 12.64 -28.58 -6.04
CA VAL A 85 12.92 -27.40 -6.89
C VAL A 85 14.26 -27.50 -7.61
N TRP A 86 15.29 -28.04 -6.93
CA TRP A 86 16.62 -28.17 -7.53
C TRP A 86 16.83 -29.47 -8.32
N GLU A 87 15.84 -30.37 -8.35
CA GLU A 87 15.94 -31.67 -9.02
C GLU A 87 15.13 -31.67 -10.32
N PRO A 88 15.76 -31.46 -11.50
CA PRO A 88 15.04 -31.49 -12.77
C PRO A 88 14.68 -32.92 -13.17
N CYS A 89 13.67 -33.50 -12.55
CA CYS A 89 13.10 -34.78 -12.94
C CYS A 89 12.07 -34.54 -14.07
N LYS A 90 12.33 -35.07 -15.28
CA LYS A 90 11.37 -35.06 -16.42
C LYS A 90 11.02 -33.68 -17.01
N GLY A 91 12.01 -32.81 -17.23
CA GLY A 91 11.81 -31.60 -18.04
C GLY A 91 11.06 -30.48 -17.34
N GLU A 92 11.06 -30.48 -16.02
CA GLU A 92 10.58 -29.37 -15.18
C GLU A 92 11.54 -28.16 -15.29
N CYS A 93 10.99 -26.94 -15.18
CA CYS A 93 11.74 -25.69 -15.30
C CYS A 93 11.18 -24.67 -14.30
N ASP A 94 12.06 -24.12 -13.47
CA ASP A 94 11.72 -22.97 -12.64
C ASP A 94 11.74 -21.68 -13.45
N VAL A 95 10.74 -20.84 -13.23
CA VAL A 95 10.63 -19.54 -13.89
C VAL A 95 10.42 -18.45 -12.85
N PHE A 96 11.28 -17.44 -12.93
CA PHE A 96 11.13 -16.20 -12.17
C PHE A 96 10.55 -15.11 -13.05
N MET A 97 9.56 -14.39 -12.54
CA MET A 97 9.00 -13.22 -13.19
C MET A 97 9.13 -12.01 -12.27
N GLU A 98 9.92 -11.04 -12.71
CA GLU A 98 9.95 -9.70 -12.14
C GLU A 98 9.32 -8.74 -13.13
N ALA A 99 8.32 -7.98 -12.68
CA ALA A 99 7.66 -6.99 -13.50
C ALA A 99 7.31 -5.76 -12.66
N VAL A 100 7.55 -4.58 -13.24
CA VAL A 100 7.16 -3.30 -12.65
C VAL A 100 5.83 -2.86 -13.26
N LEU A 101 4.82 -2.70 -12.42
CA LEU A 101 3.53 -2.15 -12.86
C LEU A 101 3.70 -0.67 -13.23
N SER A 102 3.59 -0.35 -14.52
CA SER A 102 3.84 1.00 -15.03
C SER A 102 2.66 1.96 -14.78
N LYS A 103 2.98 3.17 -14.31
CA LYS A 103 2.05 4.31 -14.20
C LYS A 103 0.78 3.99 -13.40
N VAL A 104 0.89 3.18 -12.35
CA VAL A 104 -0.26 2.82 -11.50
C VAL A 104 -0.90 4.08 -10.91
N HIS A 105 -0.11 5.00 -10.36
CA HIS A 105 -0.60 6.24 -9.76
C HIS A 105 -1.34 7.15 -10.76
N GLU A 106 -0.94 7.15 -12.05
CA GLU A 106 -1.59 7.96 -13.10
C GLU A 106 -2.88 7.33 -13.63
N LYS A 107 -3.00 6.00 -13.55
CA LYS A 107 -4.07 5.23 -14.19
C LYS A 107 -5.20 4.84 -13.25
N ILE A 108 -5.19 5.31 -12.00
CA ILE A 108 -6.25 5.03 -11.04
C ILE A 108 -7.47 5.91 -11.37
N ASP A 109 -8.61 5.27 -11.66
CA ASP A 109 -9.89 5.94 -11.79
C ASP A 109 -10.54 6.12 -10.41
N LEU A 110 -10.77 7.38 -10.03
CA LEU A 110 -11.37 7.77 -8.75
C LEU A 110 -12.77 7.18 -8.52
N THR A 111 -13.52 6.89 -9.59
CA THR A 111 -14.85 6.27 -9.46
C THR A 111 -14.73 4.82 -8.98
N THR A 112 -13.85 4.04 -9.61
CA THR A 112 -13.56 2.65 -9.21
C THR A 112 -12.94 2.58 -7.82
N LEU A 113 -12.03 3.51 -7.51
CA LEU A 113 -11.39 3.60 -6.21
C LEU A 113 -12.40 3.86 -5.10
N ASN A 114 -13.33 4.79 -5.29
CA ASN A 114 -14.40 5.08 -4.33
C ASN A 114 -15.30 3.85 -4.09
N HIS A 115 -15.62 3.08 -5.13
CA HIS A 115 -16.36 1.82 -4.96
C HIS A 115 -15.58 0.79 -4.14
N LEU A 116 -14.28 0.60 -4.41
CA LEU A 116 -13.44 -0.35 -3.68
C LEU A 116 -13.23 0.05 -2.22
N ILE A 117 -12.95 1.33 -1.95
CA ILE A 117 -12.78 1.86 -0.59
C ILE A 117 -14.06 1.66 0.23
N ARG A 118 -15.24 1.85 -0.37
CA ARG A 118 -16.51 1.60 0.32
C ARG A 118 -16.70 0.14 0.73
N LEU A 119 -16.22 -0.82 -0.07
CA LEU A 119 -16.27 -2.24 0.31
C LEU A 119 -15.40 -2.52 1.54
N ILE A 120 -14.22 -1.91 1.62
CA ILE A 120 -13.26 -2.12 2.71
C ILE A 120 -13.67 -1.38 3.99
N MET A 121 -14.16 -0.14 3.85
CA MET A 121 -14.57 0.69 4.99
C MET A 121 -15.93 0.28 5.57
N VAL A 122 -16.78 -0.44 4.81
CA VAL A 122 -18.12 -0.84 5.26
C VAL A 122 -18.27 -2.38 5.33
N PRO A 123 -17.76 -3.03 6.39
CA PRO A 123 -18.23 -4.34 6.79
C PRO A 123 -19.15 -4.20 8.02
N GLY A 124 -20.47 -4.23 7.81
CA GLY A 124 -21.48 -4.65 8.81
C GLY A 124 -21.61 -3.91 10.15
N LYS A 125 -22.73 -3.19 10.30
CA LYS A 125 -23.57 -3.00 11.51
C LYS A 125 -23.12 -2.16 12.72
N ASN A 126 -21.90 -1.61 12.82
CA ASN A 126 -21.61 -0.63 13.88
C ASN A 126 -21.34 0.75 13.29
N ASN A 127 -22.25 1.67 13.60
CA ASN A 127 -22.29 3.08 13.20
C ASN A 127 -21.14 3.91 13.83
N LEU A 128 -19.89 3.46 13.74
CA LEU A 128 -18.72 4.21 14.22
C LEU A 128 -18.30 5.32 13.23
N TRP A 129 -18.80 5.26 11.99
CA TRP A 129 -18.47 6.20 10.92
C TRP A 129 -19.51 7.31 10.68
N ARG A 130 -20.46 7.47 11.63
CA ARG A 130 -21.25 8.71 11.80
C ARG A 130 -20.77 9.41 13.08
N ILE A 131 -19.61 10.05 13.05
CA ILE A 131 -19.19 11.06 14.04
C ILE A 131 -18.54 12.23 13.32
#